data_AF-A0A453S0C2-F1
#
_entry.id   AF-A0A453S0C2-F1
#
_cell.length_a   1.000
_cell.length_b   1.000
_cell.length_c   1.000
_cell.angle_alpha   90.00
_cell.angle_beta   90.00
_cell.angle_gamma   90.00
#
_symmetry.space_group_name_H-M   'P 1'
#
loop_
_entity.id
_entity.type
_entity.pdbx_description
1 polymer ?
#
loop_
_entity_poly.entity_id
_entity_poly.type
_entity_poly.pdbx_seq_one_letter_code
_entity_poly.pdbx_strand_id
1 'polypeptide(L)'
;MPPGKQGMCQITPVIVKYAVLLSSNLFPGNAKFYVENDAVAALASGTMGKLHGCVLIAGTGSIAYGVTEDGKVARAAGAGPVLGDWGRWAYADPSWARIAALVPVVVSAAEDGDKVANTILHDAVQELAESVVAVVRRLTLCGEDGKDQFPLVLVGGVLEGNKKWDISGEVIKCISKVFPGVCPIRPEVEPAIGAALLAWSHLRKESKLQNGS
;
A
#
# COMPACT_ATOMS: atom_id res chain seq x y z
N MET A 1 -5.45 -26.31 25.44
CA MET A 1 -6.10 -25.61 24.31
C MET A 1 -5.04 -24.80 23.58
N PRO A 2 -4.61 -25.18 22.36
CA PRO A 2 -3.68 -24.36 21.59
C PRO A 2 -4.45 -23.22 20.89
N PRO A 3 -3.88 -22.00 20.80
CA PRO A 3 -4.54 -20.87 20.15
C PRO A 3 -4.47 -20.96 18.62
N GLY A 4 -5.47 -20.35 18.00
CA GLY A 4 -5.91 -20.57 16.63
C GLY A 4 -4.92 -20.17 15.53
N LYS A 5 -4.95 -20.96 14.46
CA LYS A 5 -4.31 -20.71 13.17
C LYS A 5 -4.75 -19.35 12.61
N GLN A 6 -3.82 -18.40 12.48
CA GLN A 6 -4.05 -17.20 11.67
C GLN A 6 -3.98 -17.59 10.19
N GLY A 7 -5.01 -17.20 9.43
CA GLY A 7 -5.16 -17.53 8.02
C GLY A 7 -4.08 -16.85 7.18
N MET A 8 -3.04 -17.61 6.84
CA MET A 8 -2.17 -17.32 5.70
C MET A 8 -3.04 -17.18 4.45
N CYS A 9 -3.04 -15.99 3.85
CA CYS A 9 -3.39 -15.82 2.45
C CYS A 9 -2.58 -16.85 1.67
N GLN A 10 -3.24 -17.76 0.96
CA GLN A 10 -2.57 -18.79 0.17
C GLN A 10 -1.92 -18.12 -1.06
N ILE A 11 -0.76 -17.51 -0.84
CA ILE A 11 0.23 -17.28 -1.88
C ILE A 11 0.57 -18.67 -2.39
N THR A 12 0.34 -18.92 -3.68
CA THR A 12 0.60 -20.19 -4.36
C THR A 12 1.90 -20.81 -3.83
N PRO A 13 1.88 -22.04 -3.28
CA PRO A 13 3.02 -22.66 -2.59
C PRO A 13 4.27 -22.81 -3.48
N VAL A 14 4.13 -22.55 -4.78
CA VAL A 14 5.17 -22.59 -5.80
C VAL A 14 6.18 -21.44 -5.65
N ILE A 15 5.74 -20.18 -5.53
CA ILE A 15 6.65 -19.01 -5.52
C ILE A 15 7.53 -19.00 -4.27
N VAL A 16 6.94 -19.27 -3.11
CA VAL A 16 7.67 -19.37 -1.84
C VAL A 16 8.67 -20.53 -1.89
N LYS A 17 8.28 -21.67 -2.46
CA LYS A 17 9.16 -22.84 -2.57
C LYS A 17 10.36 -22.58 -3.49
N TYR A 18 10.17 -21.91 -4.64
CA TYR A 18 11.27 -21.55 -5.54
C TYR A 18 12.20 -20.48 -4.95
N ALA A 19 11.65 -19.47 -4.26
CA ALA A 19 12.46 -18.45 -3.60
C ALA A 19 13.35 -19.05 -2.51
N VAL A 20 12.83 -19.98 -1.71
CA VAL A 20 13.60 -20.71 -0.69
C VAL A 20 14.64 -21.65 -1.33
N LEU A 21 14.29 -22.37 -2.39
CA LEU A 21 15.22 -23.27 -3.10
C LEU A 21 16.39 -22.54 -3.77
N LEU A 22 16.13 -21.39 -4.40
CA LEU A 22 17.17 -20.57 -5.04
C LEU A 22 18.13 -19.98 -4.00
N SER A 23 17.64 -19.64 -2.81
CA SER A 23 18.42 -18.95 -1.79
C SER A 23 19.25 -19.89 -0.90
N SER A 24 18.86 -21.15 -0.72
CA SER A 24 19.68 -22.17 -0.05
C SER A 24 21.02 -22.45 -0.72
N ASN A 25 21.17 -22.11 -2.01
CA ASN A 25 22.44 -22.23 -2.74
C ASN A 25 23.27 -20.94 -2.75
N LEU A 26 22.68 -19.79 -2.37
CA LEU A 26 23.34 -18.47 -2.45
C LEU A 26 23.75 -17.89 -1.08
N PHE A 27 23.10 -18.30 0.02
CA PHE A 27 23.35 -17.75 1.35
C PHE A 27 23.76 -18.83 2.35
N PRO A 28 24.64 -18.53 3.32
CA PRO A 28 25.06 -19.49 4.35
C PRO A 28 23.85 -19.99 5.16
N GLY A 29 23.89 -21.24 5.61
CA GLY A 29 22.76 -22.03 6.12
C GLY A 29 21.98 -21.48 7.34
N ASN A 30 22.30 -20.28 7.82
CA ASN A 30 21.60 -19.58 8.90
C ASN A 30 20.81 -18.35 8.43
N ALA A 31 20.70 -18.13 7.11
CA ALA A 31 19.92 -17.02 6.55
C ALA A 31 18.41 -17.23 6.82
N LYS A 32 17.77 -16.22 7.42
CA LYS A 32 16.31 -16.17 7.61
C LYS A 32 15.67 -15.35 6.51
N PHE A 33 14.57 -15.87 5.95
CA PHE A 33 13.83 -15.22 4.87
C PHE A 33 12.45 -14.79 5.35
N TYR A 34 12.08 -13.55 5.02
CA TYR A 34 10.75 -13.00 5.25
C TYR A 34 10.19 -12.61 3.89
N VAL A 35 8.99 -13.11 3.57
CA VAL A 35 8.30 -12.82 2.31
C VAL A 35 7.04 -12.04 2.65
N GLU A 36 6.99 -10.80 2.18
CA GLU A 36 5.90 -9.87 2.45
C GLU A 36 5.40 -9.24 1.14
N ASN A 37 4.19 -8.68 1.19
CA ASN A 37 3.62 -7.94 0.06
C ASN A 37 4.35 -6.60 -0.15
N ASP A 38 4.39 -6.11 -1.39
CA ASP A 38 4.98 -4.83 -1.77
C ASP A 38 4.36 -3.63 -1.02
N ALA A 39 3.06 -3.68 -0.72
CA ALA A 39 2.40 -2.69 0.13
C ALA A 39 2.91 -2.70 1.58
N VAL A 40 3.31 -3.86 2.10
CA VAL A 40 3.91 -3.96 3.44
C VAL A 40 5.29 -3.29 3.44
N ALA A 41 6.08 -3.52 2.38
CA ALA A 41 7.38 -2.87 2.21
C ALA A 41 7.26 -1.35 2.04
N ALA A 42 6.26 -0.89 1.28
CA ALA A 42 5.94 0.53 1.10
C ALA A 42 5.43 1.19 2.39
N LEU A 43 4.59 0.51 3.17
CA LEU A 43 4.17 0.99 4.48
C LEU A 43 5.38 1.10 5.43
N ALA A 44 6.25 0.08 5.44
CA ALA A 44 7.45 0.05 6.25
C ALA A 44 8.46 1.14 5.87
N SER A 45 8.54 1.54 4.60
CA SER A 45 9.44 2.63 4.17
C SER A 45 8.98 3.99 4.68
N GLY A 46 7.67 4.25 4.75
CA GLY A 46 7.13 5.49 5.32
C GLY A 46 7.14 5.53 6.86
N THR A 47 7.14 4.38 7.52
CA THR A 47 7.02 4.26 8.99
C THR A 47 8.33 3.89 9.69
N MET A 48 9.44 3.88 8.95
CA MET A 48 10.77 3.48 9.45
C MET A 48 10.77 2.08 10.08
N GLY A 49 10.10 1.12 9.44
CA GLY A 49 10.03 -0.28 9.85
C GLY A 49 8.93 -0.62 10.87
N LYS A 50 8.07 0.33 11.25
CA LYS A 50 6.92 0.07 12.14
C LYS A 50 5.67 -0.25 11.32
N LEU A 51 5.21 -1.51 11.35
CA LEU A 51 3.96 -1.89 10.66
C LEU A 51 2.71 -1.42 11.42
N HIS A 52 2.39 -0.14 11.26
CA HIS A 52 1.17 0.48 11.77
C HIS A 52 0.72 1.61 10.84
N GLY A 53 -0.58 1.67 10.54
CA GLY A 53 -1.21 2.71 9.74
C GLY A 53 -1.72 2.21 8.39
N CYS A 54 -1.82 3.11 7.43
CA CYS A 54 -2.31 2.84 6.08
C CYS A 54 -1.30 3.28 5.04
N VAL A 55 -1.20 2.56 3.93
CA VAL A 55 -0.48 2.94 2.72
C VAL A 55 -1.45 2.99 1.55
N LEU A 56 -1.29 4.01 0.71
CA LEU A 56 -1.94 4.12 -0.58
C LEU A 56 -0.84 4.11 -1.65
N ILE A 57 -0.90 3.11 -2.52
CA ILE A 57 -0.05 3.02 -3.71
C ILE A 57 -0.91 3.36 -4.92
N ALA A 58 -0.47 4.30 -5.76
CA ALA A 58 -1.11 4.56 -7.05
C ALA A 58 -0.08 4.77 -8.17
N GLY A 59 -0.21 3.95 -9.21
CA GLY A 59 0.63 3.91 -10.40
C GLY A 59 -0.17 3.34 -11.57
N THR A 60 0.31 2.25 -12.17
CA THR A 60 -0.44 1.53 -13.22
C THR A 60 -1.69 0.80 -12.69
N GLY A 61 -1.74 0.58 -11.37
CA GLY A 61 -2.94 0.25 -10.61
C GLY A 61 -2.90 0.97 -9.26
N SER A 62 -3.92 0.77 -8.43
CA SER A 62 -3.99 1.36 -7.08
C SER A 62 -4.32 0.31 -6.02
N ILE A 63 -3.78 0.48 -4.82
CA ILE A 63 -4.10 -0.32 -3.63
C ILE A 63 -4.03 0.54 -2.37
N ALA A 64 -5.04 0.45 -1.52
CA ALA A 64 -4.99 0.89 -0.14
C ALA A 64 -4.79 -0.34 0.76
N TYR A 65 -3.80 -0.29 1.65
CA TYR A 65 -3.47 -1.39 2.55
C TYR A 65 -3.20 -0.85 3.95
N GLY A 66 -3.77 -1.47 4.98
CA GLY A 66 -3.64 -1.02 6.36
C GLY A 66 -3.26 -2.15 7.30
N VAL A 67 -2.52 -1.79 8.36
CA VAL A 67 -2.06 -2.69 9.41
C VAL A 67 -2.26 -2.02 10.78
N THR A 68 -2.87 -2.73 11.73
CA THR A 68 -2.97 -2.29 13.13
C THR A 68 -1.77 -2.80 13.94
N GLU A 69 -1.53 -2.23 15.12
CA GLU A 69 -0.46 -2.71 16.02
C GLU A 69 -0.67 -4.17 16.45
N ASP A 70 -1.93 -4.61 16.54
CA ASP A 70 -2.33 -6.00 16.81
C ASP A 70 -2.05 -6.97 15.64
N GLY A 71 -1.56 -6.46 14.50
CA GLY A 71 -1.31 -7.25 13.30
C GLY A 71 -2.55 -7.55 12.46
N LYS A 72 -3.69 -6.87 12.71
CA LYS A 72 -4.86 -6.98 11.81
C LYS A 72 -4.57 -6.23 10.52
N VAL A 73 -5.01 -6.80 9.41
CA VAL A 73 -4.77 -6.24 8.07
C VAL A 73 -6.09 -6.06 7.33
N ALA A 74 -6.16 -5.00 6.53
CA ALA A 74 -7.25 -4.77 5.59
C ALA A 74 -6.68 -4.15 4.32
N ARG A 75 -7.37 -4.39 3.22
CA ARG A 75 -7.03 -3.81 1.92
C ARG A 75 -8.29 -3.44 1.16
N ALA A 76 -8.19 -2.39 0.37
CA ALA A 76 -9.19 -1.97 -0.61
C ALA A 76 -8.47 -1.63 -1.91
N ALA A 77 -9.15 -1.77 -3.04
CA ALA A 77 -8.54 -1.80 -4.37
C ALA A 77 -7.44 -2.90 -4.47
N GLY A 78 -6.54 -2.83 -5.45
CA GLY A 78 -5.39 -3.72 -5.56
C GLY A 78 -5.67 -5.11 -6.13
N ALA A 79 -6.87 -5.37 -6.62
CA ALA A 79 -7.20 -6.61 -7.31
C ALA A 79 -6.82 -6.57 -8.81
N GLY A 80 -6.21 -5.48 -9.29
CA GLY A 80 -6.33 -5.11 -10.71
C GLY A 80 -7.79 -4.80 -11.05
N PRO A 81 -8.19 -4.76 -12.33
CA PRO A 81 -9.57 -4.46 -12.76
C PRO A 81 -10.54 -5.63 -12.50
N VAL A 82 -10.53 -6.17 -11.28
CA VAL A 82 -11.30 -7.37 -10.89
C VAL A 82 -12.61 -6.99 -10.18
N LEU A 83 -12.81 -5.74 -9.75
CA LEU A 83 -14.05 -5.32 -9.07
C LEU A 83 -14.64 -4.02 -9.65
N GLY A 84 -14.73 -3.97 -10.97
CA GLY A 84 -15.77 -3.25 -11.72
C GLY A 84 -16.16 -4.15 -12.88
N ASP A 85 -17.46 -4.32 -13.17
CA ASP A 85 -18.09 -5.34 -14.06
C ASP A 85 -17.59 -5.41 -15.54
N TRP A 86 -16.30 -5.63 -15.76
CA TRP A 86 -15.68 -5.74 -17.08
C TRP A 86 -14.56 -6.83 -17.14
N GLY A 87 -14.40 -7.59 -16.05
CA GLY A 87 -13.25 -8.45 -15.77
C GLY A 87 -13.27 -9.85 -16.41
N ARG A 88 -12.81 -9.95 -17.67
CA ARG A 88 -12.13 -11.16 -18.20
C ARG A 88 -11.15 -10.85 -19.33
N TRP A 89 -11.34 -9.75 -20.06
CA TRP A 89 -10.49 -9.37 -21.20
C TRP A 89 -9.21 -8.59 -20.80
N ALA A 90 -9.20 -7.93 -19.64
CA ALA A 90 -8.14 -7.00 -19.25
C ALA A 90 -6.78 -7.65 -18.85
N TYR A 91 -6.74 -8.94 -18.54
CA TYR A 91 -5.47 -9.66 -18.29
C TYR A 91 -4.90 -10.31 -19.55
N ALA A 92 -5.67 -10.39 -20.64
CA ALA A 92 -5.20 -10.94 -21.90
C ALA A 92 -4.44 -9.90 -22.74
N ASP A 93 -4.62 -8.60 -22.44
CA ASP A 93 -4.04 -7.51 -23.21
C ASP A 93 -3.26 -6.55 -22.29
N PRO A 94 -1.93 -6.34 -22.49
CA PRO A 94 -1.12 -5.39 -21.73
C PRO A 94 -1.50 -3.91 -21.96
N SER A 95 -2.60 -3.64 -22.67
CA SER A 95 -3.13 -2.31 -22.98
C SER A 95 -3.44 -1.43 -21.75
N TRP A 96 -3.61 -1.99 -20.56
CA TRP A 96 -3.83 -1.22 -19.32
C TRP A 96 -2.62 -0.34 -18.92
N ALA A 97 -1.39 -0.80 -19.17
CA ALA A 97 -0.19 0.04 -18.99
C ALA A 97 -0.21 1.24 -19.95
N ARG A 98 -0.87 1.11 -21.11
CA ARG A 98 -1.09 2.22 -22.04
C ARG A 98 -2.13 3.22 -21.51
N ILE A 99 -3.13 2.77 -20.76
CA ILE A 99 -4.11 3.65 -20.09
C ILE A 99 -3.43 4.45 -18.98
N ALA A 100 -2.58 3.81 -18.16
CA ALA A 100 -1.78 4.52 -17.16
C ALA A 100 -0.80 5.53 -17.81
N ALA A 101 -0.27 5.21 -19.00
CA ALA A 101 0.55 6.13 -19.78
C ALA A 101 -0.22 7.36 -20.31
N LEU A 102 -1.56 7.37 -20.29
CA LEU A 102 -2.36 8.54 -20.64
C LEU A 102 -2.51 9.55 -19.49
N VAL A 103 -2.16 9.18 -18.25
CA VAL A 103 -2.29 10.07 -17.09
C VAL A 103 -1.62 11.44 -17.31
N PRO A 104 -0.39 11.55 -17.85
CA PRO A 104 0.21 12.85 -18.14
C PRO A 104 -0.58 13.68 -19.15
N VAL A 105 -1.22 13.03 -20.13
CA VAL A 105 -2.05 13.70 -21.15
C VAL A 105 -3.34 14.23 -20.53
N VAL A 106 -3.99 13.43 -19.68
CA VAL A 106 -5.20 13.85 -18.96
C VAL A 106 -4.89 15.01 -18.00
N VAL A 107 -3.76 14.94 -17.29
CA VAL A 107 -3.28 16.03 -16.44
C VAL A 107 -3.06 17.29 -17.28
N SER A 108 -2.31 17.21 -18.39
CA SER A 108 -2.08 18.35 -19.28
C SER A 108 -3.40 18.96 -19.79
N ALA A 109 -4.35 18.15 -20.23
CA ALA A 109 -5.64 18.63 -20.72
C ALA A 109 -6.43 19.35 -19.61
N ALA A 110 -6.42 18.80 -18.38
CA ALA A 110 -7.06 19.45 -17.24
C ALA A 110 -6.37 20.79 -16.88
N GLU A 111 -5.04 20.86 -17.00
CA GLU A 111 -4.25 22.08 -16.79
C GLU A 111 -4.54 23.18 -17.82
N ASP A 112 -4.99 22.78 -19.02
CA ASP A 112 -5.47 23.65 -20.09
C ASP A 112 -6.97 24.02 -19.93
N GLY A 113 -7.60 23.57 -18.85
CA GLY A 113 -8.99 23.90 -18.50
C GLY A 113 -10.04 22.98 -19.11
N ASP A 114 -9.65 21.82 -19.66
CA ASP A 114 -10.59 20.81 -20.13
C ASP A 114 -11.44 20.30 -18.97
N LYS A 115 -12.76 20.51 -19.06
CA LYS A 115 -13.70 20.14 -18.01
C LYS A 115 -13.84 18.63 -17.84
N VAL A 116 -13.78 17.87 -18.93
CA VAL A 116 -13.88 16.41 -18.89
C VAL A 116 -12.64 15.83 -18.23
N ALA A 117 -11.46 16.33 -18.60
CA ALA A 117 -10.21 15.92 -17.97
C ALA A 117 -10.20 16.25 -16.46
N ASN A 118 -10.67 17.45 -16.08
CA ASN A 118 -10.82 17.81 -14.67
C ASN A 118 -11.80 16.88 -13.93
N THR A 119 -12.94 16.53 -14.53
CA THR A 119 -13.89 15.56 -13.94
C THR A 119 -13.25 14.19 -13.73
N ILE A 120 -12.56 13.64 -14.74
CA ILE A 120 -11.87 12.35 -14.64
C ILE A 120 -10.89 12.34 -13.47
N LEU A 121 -10.11 13.41 -13.33
CA LEU A 121 -9.11 13.53 -12.28
C LEU A 121 -9.76 13.66 -10.89
N HIS A 122 -10.84 14.42 -10.75
CA HIS A 122 -11.59 14.51 -9.49
C HIS A 122 -12.24 13.19 -9.09
N ASP A 123 -12.83 12.47 -10.05
CA ASP A 123 -13.43 11.16 -9.81
C ASP A 123 -12.36 10.16 -9.35
N ALA A 124 -11.18 10.15 -9.99
CA ALA A 124 -10.06 9.32 -9.59
C ALA A 124 -9.57 9.63 -8.16
N VAL A 125 -9.47 10.90 -7.78
CA VAL A 125 -9.12 11.31 -6.41
C VAL A 125 -10.14 10.79 -5.40
N GLN A 126 -11.43 10.87 -5.73
CA GLN A 126 -12.50 10.40 -4.87
C GLN A 126 -12.43 8.89 -4.66
N GLU A 127 -12.22 8.10 -5.71
CA GLU A 127 -12.06 6.64 -5.62
C GLU A 127 -10.84 6.23 -4.78
N LEU A 128 -9.71 6.93 -4.94
CA LEU A 128 -8.51 6.70 -4.14
C LEU A 128 -8.75 7.02 -2.65
N ALA A 129 -9.42 8.14 -2.37
CA ALA A 129 -9.76 8.53 -1.00
C ALA A 129 -10.73 7.53 -0.36
N GLU A 130 -11.77 7.09 -1.09
CA GLU A 130 -12.74 6.11 -0.61
C GLU A 130 -12.10 4.75 -0.29
N SER A 131 -11.11 4.34 -1.09
CA SER A 131 -10.33 3.13 -0.82
C SER A 131 -9.59 3.22 0.52
N VAL A 132 -8.96 4.37 0.82
CA VAL A 132 -8.32 4.58 2.12
C VAL A 132 -9.34 4.62 3.24
N VAL A 133 -10.46 5.34 3.06
CA VAL A 133 -11.55 5.43 4.05
C VAL A 133 -12.09 4.05 4.41
N ALA A 134 -12.28 3.17 3.42
CA ALA A 134 -12.73 1.81 3.64
C ALA A 134 -11.75 1.02 4.53
N VAL A 135 -10.44 1.10 4.27
CA VAL A 135 -9.40 0.42 5.06
C VAL A 135 -9.34 0.97 6.49
N VAL A 136 -9.30 2.29 6.64
CA VAL A 136 -9.18 2.97 7.95
C VAL A 136 -10.38 2.63 8.83
N ARG A 137 -11.61 2.66 8.29
CA ARG A 137 -12.82 2.26 9.02
C ARG A 137 -12.84 0.78 9.36
N ARG A 138 -12.42 -0.09 8.44
CA ARG A 138 -12.41 -1.55 8.65
C ARG A 138 -11.50 -1.97 9.80
N LEU A 139 -10.40 -1.24 9.98
CA LEU A 139 -9.38 -1.52 10.98
C LEU A 139 -9.49 -0.64 12.22
N THR A 140 -10.39 0.35 12.23
CA THR A 140 -10.52 1.33 13.31
C THR A 140 -9.18 2.02 13.60
N LEU A 141 -8.43 2.37 12.54
CA LEU A 141 -7.08 2.95 12.70
C LEU A 141 -7.08 4.33 13.37
N CYS A 142 -8.21 5.04 13.28
CA CYS A 142 -8.42 6.36 13.89
C CYS A 142 -9.11 6.29 15.27
N GLY A 143 -9.11 5.12 15.91
CA GLY A 143 -9.80 4.92 17.19
C GLY A 143 -11.33 4.87 17.04
N GLU A 144 -12.02 4.56 18.14
CA GLU A 144 -13.49 4.49 18.16
C GLU A 144 -14.14 5.86 17.91
N ASP A 145 -13.48 6.93 18.36
CA ASP A 145 -13.92 8.32 18.21
C ASP A 145 -13.55 8.96 16.85
N GLY A 146 -12.77 8.25 16.02
CA GLY A 146 -12.35 8.71 14.69
C GLY A 146 -11.30 9.83 14.70
N LYS A 147 -10.67 10.11 15.84
CA LYS A 147 -9.78 11.24 16.06
C LYS A 147 -8.31 10.86 16.29
N ASP A 148 -8.02 9.58 16.48
CA ASP A 148 -6.66 9.15 16.74
C ASP A 148 -5.79 9.38 15.51
N GLN A 149 -4.51 9.65 15.78
CA GLN A 149 -3.54 9.86 14.73
C GLN A 149 -3.10 8.53 14.13
N PHE A 150 -3.03 8.48 12.81
CA PHE A 150 -2.48 7.33 12.10
C PHE A 150 -1.66 7.79 10.88
N PRO A 151 -0.54 7.11 10.58
CA PRO A 151 0.25 7.43 9.40
C PRO A 151 -0.45 6.94 8.14
N LEU A 152 -0.50 7.81 7.12
CA LEU A 152 -0.94 7.50 5.77
C LEU A 152 0.24 7.65 4.81
N VAL A 153 0.84 6.54 4.41
CA VAL A 153 1.97 6.53 3.49
C VAL A 153 1.47 6.60 2.04
N LEU A 154 2.03 7.50 1.23
CA LEU A 154 1.65 7.72 -0.17
C LEU A 154 2.80 7.32 -1.08
N VAL A 155 2.58 6.40 -2.01
CA VAL A 155 3.63 5.86 -2.90
C VAL A 155 3.14 5.73 -4.34
N GLY A 156 4.03 6.02 -5.30
CA GLY A 156 3.81 5.76 -6.73
C GLY A 156 3.68 7.02 -7.57
N GLY A 157 4.01 6.89 -8.86
CA GLY A 157 4.18 8.01 -9.79
C GLY A 157 2.93 8.85 -10.07
N VAL A 158 1.73 8.33 -9.78
CA VAL A 158 0.48 9.12 -9.87
C VAL A 158 0.37 10.10 -8.69
N LEU A 159 0.99 9.77 -7.55
CA LEU A 159 1.02 10.61 -6.34
C LEU A 159 2.27 11.49 -6.28
N GLU A 160 3.18 11.36 -7.23
CA GLU A 160 4.29 12.27 -7.45
C GLU A 160 3.74 13.53 -8.13
N GLY A 161 3.69 14.64 -7.38
CA GLY A 161 2.97 15.85 -7.80
C GLY A 161 3.46 16.43 -9.13
N ASN A 162 2.52 16.80 -10.01
CA ASN A 162 2.77 17.65 -11.17
C ASN A 162 2.62 19.13 -10.79
N LYS A 163 3.26 20.03 -11.55
CA LYS A 163 3.42 21.45 -11.15
C LYS A 163 2.11 22.25 -11.04
N LYS A 164 1.00 21.77 -11.60
CA LYS A 164 -0.29 22.48 -11.59
C LYS A 164 -1.46 21.64 -11.05
N TRP A 165 -1.42 20.30 -11.17
CA TRP A 165 -2.44 19.40 -10.60
C TRP A 165 -1.83 18.46 -9.53
N ASP A 166 -2.22 18.65 -8.26
CA ASP A 166 -1.71 17.87 -7.12
C ASP A 166 -2.71 16.80 -6.66
N ILE A 167 -2.59 15.62 -7.27
CA ILE A 167 -3.42 14.44 -6.96
C ILE A 167 -3.32 14.11 -5.47
N SER A 168 -2.08 14.07 -4.97
CA SER A 168 -1.79 13.66 -3.61
C SER A 168 -2.36 14.63 -2.59
N GLY A 169 -2.27 15.93 -2.85
CA GLY A 169 -2.85 16.99 -2.02
C GLY A 169 -4.38 16.90 -1.97
N GLU A 170 -5.04 16.69 -3.11
CA GLU A 170 -6.50 16.56 -3.14
C GLU A 170 -6.99 15.26 -2.48
N VAL A 171 -6.27 14.13 -2.63
CA VAL A 171 -6.55 12.89 -1.88
C VAL A 171 -6.43 13.13 -0.38
N ILE A 172 -5.33 13.73 0.08
CA ILE A 172 -5.12 14.06 1.51
C ILE A 172 -6.25 14.95 2.02
N LYS A 173 -6.66 15.96 1.24
CA LYS A 173 -7.73 16.89 1.59
C LYS A 173 -9.10 16.21 1.67
N CYS A 174 -9.40 15.23 0.81
CA CYS A 174 -10.61 14.43 0.92
C CYS A 174 -10.58 13.56 2.19
N ILE A 175 -9.43 12.93 2.47
CA ILE A 175 -9.26 12.05 3.63
C ILE A 175 -9.31 12.85 4.94
N SER A 176 -8.67 14.03 5.01
CA SER A 176 -8.60 14.85 6.23
C SER A 176 -9.95 15.43 6.66
N LYS A 177 -10.89 15.60 5.73
CA LYS A 177 -12.30 15.93 6.05
C LYS A 177 -13.00 14.81 6.82
N VAL A 178 -12.62 13.56 6.55
CA VAL A 178 -13.22 12.37 7.19
C VAL A 178 -12.44 11.99 8.45
N PHE A 179 -11.12 12.09 8.41
CA PHE A 179 -10.21 11.77 9.51
C PHE A 179 -9.24 12.92 9.77
N PRO A 180 -9.54 13.83 10.70
CA PRO A 180 -8.68 14.96 11.03
C PRO A 180 -7.31 14.56 11.58
N GLY A 181 -7.19 13.35 12.14
CA GLY A 181 -5.95 12.79 12.68
C GLY A 181 -5.02 12.15 11.64
N VAL A 182 -5.36 12.18 10.35
CA VAL A 182 -4.48 11.59 9.32
C VAL A 182 -3.11 12.28 9.31
N CYS A 183 -2.04 11.50 9.31
CA CYS A 183 -0.66 11.98 9.19
C CYS A 183 -0.07 11.52 7.85
N PRO A 184 -0.16 12.33 6.77
CA PRO A 184 0.38 11.97 5.47
C PRO A 184 1.91 11.87 5.51
N ILE A 185 2.46 10.81 4.92
CA ILE A 185 3.90 10.57 4.83
C ILE A 185 4.25 10.23 3.39
N ARG A 186 5.24 10.93 2.84
CA ARG A 186 5.95 10.48 1.63
C ARG A 186 7.24 9.78 2.07
N PRO A 187 7.48 8.52 1.68
CA PRO A 187 8.71 7.84 2.07
C PRO A 187 9.94 8.57 1.56
N GLU A 188 10.92 8.77 2.44
CA GLU A 188 12.25 9.29 2.06
C GLU A 188 13.16 8.18 1.50
N VAL A 189 12.76 6.92 1.70
CA VAL A 189 13.52 5.74 1.34
C VAL A 189 12.69 4.81 0.45
N GLU A 190 13.39 4.04 -0.38
CA GLU A 190 12.77 3.07 -1.26
C GLU A 190 12.05 1.95 -0.48
N PRO A 191 10.99 1.34 -1.04
CA PRO A 191 10.32 0.18 -0.44
C PRO A 191 11.27 -0.97 -0.10
N ALA A 192 12.34 -1.17 -0.88
CA ALA A 192 13.36 -2.19 -0.59
C ALA A 192 14.08 -1.94 0.75
N ILE A 193 14.35 -0.67 1.09
CA ILE A 193 14.91 -0.28 2.39
C ILE A 193 13.87 -0.51 3.49
N GLY A 194 12.60 -0.21 3.23
CA GLY A 194 11.48 -0.52 4.13
C GLY A 194 11.41 -2.02 4.48
N ALA A 195 11.56 -2.89 3.48
CA ALA A 195 11.60 -4.34 3.68
C ALA A 195 12.81 -4.78 4.54
N ALA A 196 13.99 -4.18 4.32
CA ALA A 196 15.17 -4.45 5.13
C ALA A 196 14.99 -4.01 6.59
N LEU A 197 14.41 -2.83 6.83
CA LEU A 197 14.09 -2.32 8.18
C LEU A 197 13.06 -3.21 8.89
N LEU A 198 12.08 -3.73 8.15
CA LEU A 198 11.11 -4.67 8.68
C LEU A 198 11.77 -5.99 9.10
N ALA A 199 12.57 -6.59 8.21
CA ALA A 199 13.31 -7.82 8.52
C ALA A 199 14.23 -7.65 9.74
N TRP A 200 14.91 -6.50 9.85
CA TRP A 200 15.74 -6.16 11.00
C TRP A 200 14.93 -6.05 12.31
N SER A 201 13.72 -5.51 12.24
CA SER A 201 12.82 -5.40 13.38
C SER A 201 12.33 -6.77 13.88
N HIS A 202 12.08 -7.71 12.98
CA HIS A 202 11.77 -9.10 13.33
C HIS A 202 12.94 -9.77 14.06
N LEU A 203 14.16 -9.66 13.52
CA LEU A 203 15.36 -10.23 14.15
C LEU A 203 15.59 -9.69 15.57
N ARG A 204 15.43 -8.38 15.80
CA ARG A 204 15.58 -7.80 17.14
C ARG A 204 14.56 -8.32 18.15
N LYS A 205 13.31 -8.51 17.75
CA LYS A 205 12.26 -9.05 18.64
C LYS A 205 12.59 -10.48 19.06
N GLU A 206 13.06 -11.30 18.12
CA GLU A 206 13.48 -12.68 18.40
C GLU A 206 14.70 -12.76 19.34
N SER A 207 15.73 -11.94 19.12
CA SER A 207 16.91 -11.91 20.00
C SER A 207 16.58 -11.46 21.43
N LYS A 208 15.63 -10.53 21.60
CA LYS A 208 15.14 -10.13 22.94
C LYS A 208 14.36 -11.23 23.65
N LEU A 209 13.60 -12.03 22.91
CA LEU A 209 12.87 -13.18 23.46
C LEU A 209 13.83 -14.31 23.86
N GLN A 210 14.95 -14.49 23.14
CA GLN A 210 15.96 -15.50 23.47
C GLN A 210 16.88 -15.12 24.65
N ASN A 211 17.11 -13.82 24.87
CA ASN A 211 17.99 -13.31 25.95
C ASN A 211 17.23 -12.94 27.24
N GLY A 212 15.92 -13.20 27.31
CA GLY A 212 15.05 -12.86 28.45
C GLY A 212 14.54 -14.07 29.24
N SER A 213 15.19 -15.23 29.12
CA SER A 213 14.91 -16.45 29.91
C SER A 213 16.03 -16.75 30.89
#